data_AF-A0A7J8NM39-F1
#
_entry.id   AF-A0A7J8NM39-F1
#
_cell.length_a   1.000
_cell.length_b   1.000
_cell.length_c   1.000
_cell.angle_alpha   90.00
_cell.angle_beta   90.00
_cell.angle_gamma   90.00
#
_symmetry.space_group_name_H-M   'P 1'
#
loop_
_entity.id
_entity.type
_entity.pdbx_description
1 polymer ?
#
loop_
_entity_poly.entity_id
_entity_poly.type
_entity_poly.pdbx_seq_one_letter_code
_entity_poly.pdbx_strand_id
1 'polypeptide(L)'
;MSKFQCFLYIVILVLLLNSAQTLCHTKGIKLKRKHHHKQSNVTGTHVSEQPFMQWVKFVGSLNHSVFRTAKNKLFPSRTITVDKNPKSGDFTKIQDAIDSLPFINLVRVVIKVHAGVYTEKVNIPPLKAFITIEGAGADKTIVQWGDTAQTPGARGQPLGTYGSATFAVNSPYFIAKHITFKNTAPIPAPGAIGKQAVAFRISADTATFVGCRFLGAQDTLYDHFGRHYYKDCYIEGSVDFIFGNALSLFE
;
A
#
# COMPACT_ATOMS: atom_id res chain seq x y z
N MET A 1 24.75 -35.52 16.40
CA MET A 1 23.55 -34.91 15.79
C MET A 1 22.70 -36.01 15.17
N SER A 2 21.40 -36.04 15.47
CA SER A 2 20.50 -37.14 15.10
C SER A 2 20.33 -37.26 13.58
N LYS A 3 20.24 -38.49 13.04
CA LYS A 3 19.97 -38.76 11.62
C LYS A 3 18.74 -38.02 11.08
N PHE A 4 17.80 -37.66 11.97
CA PHE A 4 16.60 -36.91 11.64
C PHE A 4 16.87 -35.43 11.32
N GLN A 5 17.82 -34.78 12.02
CA GLN A 5 18.21 -33.40 11.73
C GLN A 5 18.97 -33.30 10.41
N CYS A 6 19.78 -34.31 10.07
CA CYS A 6 20.48 -34.35 8.79
C CYS A 6 19.50 -34.47 7.62
N PHE A 7 18.45 -35.30 7.77
CA PHE A 7 17.41 -35.45 6.75
C PHE A 7 16.58 -34.17 6.56
N LEU A 8 16.23 -33.47 7.65
CA LEU A 8 15.49 -32.20 7.59
C LEU A 8 16.29 -31.10 6.87
N TYR A 9 17.61 -31.02 7.12
CA TYR A 9 18.49 -30.08 6.42
C TYR A 9 18.62 -30.41 4.93
N ILE A 10 18.69 -31.69 4.54
CA ILE A 10 18.73 -32.09 3.13
C ILE A 10 17.42 -31.75 2.42
N VAL A 11 16.26 -31.96 3.05
CA VAL A 11 14.95 -31.60 2.47
C VAL A 11 14.81 -30.09 2.31
N ILE A 12 15.24 -29.29 3.29
CA ILE A 12 15.24 -27.82 3.20
C ILE A 12 16.21 -27.34 2.10
N LEU A 13 17.39 -27.96 1.97
CA LEU A 13 18.36 -27.62 0.93
C LEU A 13 17.82 -27.94 -0.48
N VAL A 14 17.13 -29.06 -0.66
CA VAL A 14 16.50 -29.46 -1.93
C VAL A 14 15.34 -28.53 -2.29
N LEU A 15 14.54 -28.07 -1.31
CA LEU A 15 13.48 -27.10 -1.54
C LEU A 15 14.02 -25.70 -1.89
N LEU A 16 15.16 -25.30 -1.31
CA LEU A 16 15.83 -24.03 -1.63
C LEU A 16 16.52 -24.08 -3.01
N LEU A 17 17.13 -25.21 -3.39
CA LEU A 17 17.79 -25.40 -4.68
C LEU A 17 16.81 -25.55 -5.87
N ASN A 18 15.56 -25.95 -5.63
CA ASN A 18 14.52 -26.02 -6.66
C ASN A 18 13.74 -24.71 -6.88
N SER A 19 14.10 -23.62 -6.19
CA SER A 19 13.38 -22.34 -6.28
C SER A 19 13.95 -21.35 -7.32
N ALA A 20 14.99 -21.73 -8.05
CA ALA A 20 15.61 -20.86 -9.04
C ALA A 20 15.68 -21.56 -10.41
N GLN A 21 14.64 -21.34 -11.23
CA GLN A 21 14.69 -21.21 -12.70
C GLN A 21 13.27 -21.15 -13.28
N THR A 22 12.54 -20.05 -13.05
CA THR A 22 11.56 -19.61 -14.06
C THR A 22 12.32 -18.85 -15.13
N LEU A 23 12.75 -19.58 -16.15
CA LEU A 23 13.31 -19.01 -17.36
C LEU A 23 12.18 -18.25 -18.08
N CYS A 24 12.11 -16.93 -17.85
CA CYS A 24 11.22 -16.05 -18.59
C CYS A 24 11.68 -15.99 -20.06
N HIS A 25 11.17 -16.93 -20.86
CA HIS A 25 11.28 -16.88 -22.30
C HIS A 25 10.15 -15.98 -22.84
N THR A 26 10.35 -14.66 -22.85
CA THR A 26 9.54 -13.78 -23.70
C THR A 26 10.03 -13.93 -25.15
N LYS A 27 9.64 -15.02 -25.80
CA LYS A 27 9.57 -15.02 -27.26
C LYS A 27 8.42 -14.10 -27.64
N GLY A 28 8.75 -12.86 -27.98
CA GLY A 28 7.79 -11.88 -28.45
C GLY A 28 6.96 -12.45 -29.59
N ILE A 29 5.65 -12.53 -29.39
CA ILE A 29 4.71 -12.92 -30.44
C ILE A 29 4.59 -11.73 -31.39
N LYS A 30 5.28 -11.80 -32.53
CA LYS A 30 5.08 -10.85 -33.65
C LYS A 30 3.72 -11.12 -34.28
N LEU A 31 2.77 -10.22 -34.09
CA LEU A 31 1.54 -10.16 -34.89
C LEU A 31 1.91 -9.89 -36.36
N LYS A 32 1.44 -10.74 -37.27
CA LYS A 32 1.57 -10.53 -38.72
C LYS A 32 0.86 -9.23 -39.11
N ARG A 33 1.63 -8.28 -39.66
CA ARG A 33 1.12 -7.02 -40.22
C ARG A 33 0.29 -7.34 -41.47
N LYS A 34 -1.02 -7.10 -41.43
CA LYS A 34 -1.83 -6.93 -42.64
C LYS A 34 -1.69 -5.48 -43.10
N HIS A 35 -1.26 -5.29 -44.33
CA HIS A 35 -1.24 -3.97 -44.95
C HIS A 35 -2.68 -3.52 -45.23
N HIS A 36 -3.09 -2.43 -44.58
CA HIS A 36 -4.25 -1.65 -45.01
C HIS A 36 -3.80 -0.24 -45.38
N HIS A 37 -4.33 0.21 -46.51
CA HIS A 37 -4.08 1.50 -47.14
C HIS A 37 -4.32 2.66 -46.19
N LYS A 38 -3.40 3.62 -46.24
CA LYS A 38 -3.38 4.86 -45.45
C LYS A 38 -4.30 5.90 -46.10
N GLN A 39 -5.24 6.46 -45.34
CA GLN A 39 -5.77 7.80 -45.63
C GLN A 39 -6.25 8.53 -44.37
N SER A 40 -6.00 9.85 -44.40
CA SER A 40 -6.49 10.99 -43.59
C SER A 40 -6.09 11.14 -42.11
N ASN A 41 -5.25 12.16 -41.91
CA ASN A 41 -5.07 13.08 -40.77
C ASN A 41 -5.78 12.76 -39.45
N VAL A 42 -5.02 12.25 -38.48
CA VAL A 42 -5.38 12.29 -37.06
C VAL A 42 -4.12 12.67 -36.27
N THR A 43 -4.23 13.61 -35.34
CA THR A 43 -3.17 14.09 -34.43
C THR A 43 -2.55 12.93 -33.65
N GLY A 44 -1.23 12.97 -33.46
CA GLY A 44 -0.39 11.84 -33.00
C GLY A 44 -0.69 11.26 -31.61
N THR A 45 -1.68 11.79 -30.88
CA THR A 45 -2.14 11.27 -29.59
C THR A 45 -3.22 10.18 -29.71
N HIS A 46 -4.01 10.17 -30.80
CA HIS A 46 -5.07 9.17 -30.98
C HIS A 46 -4.58 7.78 -31.46
N VAL A 47 -3.32 7.68 -31.91
CA VAL A 47 -2.77 6.46 -32.52
C VAL A 47 -2.23 5.46 -31.47
N SER A 48 -1.91 5.91 -30.25
CA SER A 48 -1.41 5.05 -29.17
C SER A 48 -2.49 4.53 -28.22
N GLU A 49 -3.65 5.19 -28.15
CA GLU A 49 -4.74 4.79 -27.26
C GLU A 49 -5.49 3.56 -27.76
N GLN A 50 -5.71 3.41 -29.07
CA GLN A 50 -6.41 2.24 -29.59
C GLN A 50 -5.67 0.92 -29.31
N PRO A 51 -4.34 0.81 -29.56
CA PRO A 51 -3.58 -0.38 -29.17
C PRO A 51 -3.60 -0.62 -27.66
N PHE A 52 -3.51 0.44 -26.85
CA PHE A 52 -3.55 0.35 -25.39
C PHE A 52 -4.91 -0.14 -24.88
N MET A 53 -6.01 0.42 -25.39
CA MET A 53 -7.36 0.02 -25.01
C MET A 53 -7.72 -1.38 -25.52
N GLN A 54 -7.19 -1.80 -26.67
CA GLN A 54 -7.28 -3.18 -27.13
C GLN A 54 -6.51 -4.13 -26.22
N TRP A 55 -5.33 -3.72 -25.76
CA TRP A 55 -4.55 -4.49 -24.78
C TRP A 55 -5.29 -4.60 -23.45
N VAL A 56 -5.81 -3.50 -22.88
CA VAL A 56 -6.60 -3.48 -21.64
C VAL A 56 -7.84 -4.39 -21.74
N LYS A 57 -8.59 -4.33 -22.83
CA LYS A 57 -9.74 -5.22 -23.07
C LYS A 57 -9.31 -6.68 -23.18
N PHE A 58 -8.18 -6.94 -23.83
CA PHE A 58 -7.62 -8.28 -23.95
C PHE A 58 -7.20 -8.83 -22.58
N VAL A 59 -6.36 -8.13 -21.80
CA VAL A 59 -5.96 -8.59 -20.46
C VAL A 59 -7.16 -8.74 -19.50
N GLY A 60 -8.15 -7.85 -19.57
CA GLY A 60 -9.39 -7.97 -18.78
C GLY A 60 -10.28 -9.16 -19.19
N SER A 61 -10.18 -9.64 -20.44
CA SER A 61 -10.93 -10.81 -20.93
C SER A 61 -10.27 -12.16 -20.61
N LEU A 62 -9.00 -12.16 -20.21
CA LEU A 62 -8.30 -13.37 -19.82
C LEU A 62 -8.79 -13.78 -18.41
N ASN A 63 -9.46 -14.93 -18.32
CA ASN A 63 -9.74 -15.61 -17.04
C ASN A 63 -8.42 -16.12 -16.42
N HIS A 64 -7.59 -15.20 -15.92
CA HIS A 64 -6.36 -15.51 -15.22
C HIS A 64 -6.69 -16.12 -13.85
N SER A 65 -6.04 -17.23 -13.48
CA SER A 65 -6.20 -17.79 -12.12
C SER A 65 -5.78 -16.81 -11.01
N VAL A 66 -4.95 -15.83 -11.36
CA VAL A 66 -4.48 -14.71 -10.52
C VAL A 66 -5.55 -13.60 -10.36
N PHE A 67 -6.52 -13.56 -11.27
CA PHE A 67 -7.71 -12.71 -11.22
C PHE A 67 -8.97 -13.61 -11.22
N ARG A 68 -9.07 -14.55 -10.27
CA ARG A 68 -10.39 -15.08 -9.93
C ARG A 68 -11.27 -13.87 -9.62
N THR A 69 -12.44 -13.78 -10.23
CA THR A 69 -13.51 -12.88 -9.76
C THR A 69 -13.60 -13.06 -8.27
N ALA A 70 -13.08 -12.09 -7.52
CA ALA A 70 -13.14 -12.15 -6.08
C ALA A 70 -14.63 -12.13 -5.79
N LYS A 71 -15.18 -13.25 -5.30
CA LYS A 71 -16.48 -13.27 -4.62
C LYS A 71 -16.30 -12.57 -3.27
N ASN A 72 -15.80 -11.33 -3.31
CA ASN A 72 -15.80 -10.41 -2.21
C ASN A 72 -17.26 -9.97 -2.06
N LYS A 73 -18.06 -10.81 -1.42
CA LYS A 73 -19.16 -10.30 -0.62
C LYS A 73 -18.50 -9.36 0.40
N LEU A 74 -18.41 -8.08 0.08
CA LEU A 74 -17.78 -7.00 0.85
C LEU A 74 -18.60 -6.68 2.11
N PHE A 75 -19.14 -7.69 2.79
CA PHE A 75 -19.72 -7.50 4.11
C PHE A 75 -18.58 -7.62 5.12
N PRO A 76 -18.34 -6.61 5.96
CA PRO A 76 -17.37 -6.72 7.03
C PRO A 76 -17.81 -7.87 7.95
N SER A 77 -16.88 -8.76 8.28
CA SER A 77 -17.14 -9.78 9.30
C SER A 77 -17.20 -9.16 10.69
N ARG A 78 -16.54 -8.01 10.86
CA ARG A 78 -16.52 -7.23 12.10
C ARG A 78 -16.33 -5.75 11.79
N THR A 79 -17.03 -4.90 12.54
CA THR A 79 -16.79 -3.44 12.55
C THR A 79 -16.33 -3.04 13.95
N ILE A 80 -15.33 -2.17 14.03
CA ILE A 80 -14.80 -1.57 15.26
C ILE A 80 -14.89 -0.06 15.11
N THR A 81 -15.28 0.65 16.16
CA THR A 81 -15.37 2.11 16.17
C THR A 81 -14.23 2.71 16.97
N VAL A 82 -13.53 3.67 16.39
CA VAL A 82 -12.50 4.47 17.04
C VAL A 82 -13.01 5.90 17.17
N ASP A 83 -13.15 6.40 18.39
CA ASP A 83 -13.60 7.76 18.70
C ASP A 83 -12.79 8.31 19.87
N LYS A 84 -12.38 9.58 19.79
CA LYS A 84 -11.67 10.25 20.88
C LYS A 84 -12.51 10.33 22.16
N ASN A 85 -13.84 10.32 22.04
CA ASN A 85 -14.75 10.16 23.15
C ASN A 85 -14.86 8.67 23.53
N PRO A 86 -14.36 8.26 24.72
CA PRO A 86 -14.39 6.86 25.15
C PRO A 86 -15.82 6.31 25.36
N LYS A 87 -16.83 7.17 25.41
CA LYS A 87 -18.25 6.75 25.50
C LYS A 87 -18.86 6.41 24.14
N SER A 88 -18.20 6.77 23.04
CA SER A 88 -18.75 6.69 21.67
C SER A 88 -17.97 5.75 20.75
N GLY A 89 -16.79 5.28 21.17
CA GLY A 89 -15.97 4.33 20.41
C GLY A 89 -15.59 3.12 21.26
N ASP A 90 -15.32 2.00 20.61
CA ASP A 90 -14.74 0.81 21.23
C ASP A 90 -13.29 1.08 21.70
N PHE A 91 -12.60 1.96 20.97
CA PHE A 91 -11.23 2.42 21.26
C PHE A 91 -11.11 3.93 21.05
N THR A 92 -10.11 4.52 21.72
CA THR A 92 -9.76 5.95 21.53
C THR A 92 -8.58 6.16 20.58
N LYS A 93 -7.84 5.08 20.28
CA LYS A 93 -6.68 5.06 19.39
C LYS A 93 -6.85 4.04 18.29
N ILE A 94 -6.28 4.32 17.13
CA ILE A 94 -6.30 3.42 15.98
C ILE A 94 -5.38 2.22 16.22
N GLN A 95 -4.21 2.44 16.81
CA GLN A 95 -3.28 1.35 17.14
C GLN A 95 -3.91 0.33 18.10
N ASP A 96 -4.60 0.79 19.14
CA ASP A 96 -5.27 -0.10 20.11
C ASP A 96 -6.35 -0.96 19.44
N ALA A 97 -7.11 -0.39 18.50
CA ALA A 97 -8.11 -1.13 17.72
C ALA A 97 -7.44 -2.23 16.86
N ILE A 98 -6.31 -1.93 16.21
CA ILE A 98 -5.52 -2.90 15.45
C ILE A 98 -4.95 -3.98 16.38
N ASP A 99 -4.52 -3.62 17.58
CA ASP A 99 -3.92 -4.54 18.54
C ASP A 99 -4.93 -5.46 19.22
N SER A 100 -6.20 -5.08 19.25
CA SER A 100 -7.31 -5.94 19.68
C SER A 100 -7.62 -7.11 18.73
N LEU A 101 -7.11 -7.06 17.50
CA LEU A 101 -7.33 -8.12 16.51
C LEU A 101 -6.46 -9.35 16.79
N PRO A 102 -6.93 -10.55 16.42
CA PRO A 102 -6.12 -11.76 16.54
C PRO A 102 -4.80 -11.61 15.77
N PHE A 103 -3.77 -12.31 16.23
CA PHE A 103 -2.44 -12.27 15.64
C PHE A 103 -2.45 -12.60 14.13
N ILE A 104 -3.30 -13.56 13.73
CA ILE A 104 -3.61 -13.89 12.34
C ILE A 104 -5.04 -13.46 12.07
N ASN A 105 -5.24 -12.52 11.13
CA ASN A 105 -6.56 -12.10 10.70
C ASN A 105 -6.88 -12.65 9.30
N LEU A 106 -7.97 -13.41 9.20
CA LEU A 106 -8.40 -14.07 7.95
C LEU A 106 -9.68 -13.45 7.36
N VAL A 107 -10.29 -12.49 8.05
CA VAL A 107 -11.58 -11.91 7.69
C VAL A 107 -11.52 -10.40 7.61
N ARG A 108 -12.39 -9.80 6.79
CA ARG A 108 -12.47 -8.34 6.65
C ARG A 108 -12.92 -7.69 7.96
N VAL A 109 -12.07 -6.84 8.52
CA VAL A 109 -12.40 -5.98 9.66
C VAL A 109 -12.41 -4.53 9.21
N VAL A 110 -13.51 -3.81 9.47
CA VAL A 110 -13.62 -2.38 9.20
C VAL A 110 -13.43 -1.63 10.52
N ILE A 111 -12.41 -0.79 10.59
CA ILE A 111 -12.16 0.13 11.68
C ILE A 111 -12.66 1.50 11.23
N LYS A 112 -13.82 1.90 11.76
CA LYS A 112 -14.41 3.22 11.52
C LYS A 112 -13.79 4.22 12.46
N VAL A 113 -13.10 5.21 11.91
CA VAL A 113 -12.42 6.25 12.66
C VAL A 113 -13.26 7.52 12.57
N HIS A 114 -13.80 7.95 13.70
CA HIS A 114 -14.63 9.14 13.78
C HIS A 114 -13.83 10.42 13.51
N ALA A 115 -14.54 11.54 13.39
CA ALA A 115 -13.91 12.84 13.16
C ALA A 115 -12.98 13.20 14.33
N GLY A 116 -11.78 13.67 14.01
CA GLY A 116 -10.79 14.04 14.99
C GLY A 116 -9.36 14.01 14.44
N VAL A 117 -8.47 14.65 15.20
CA VAL A 117 -7.03 14.55 15.02
C VAL A 117 -6.47 13.52 16.01
N TYR A 118 -5.88 12.46 15.46
CA TYR A 118 -5.26 11.35 16.15
C TYR A 118 -3.74 11.49 16.04
N THR A 119 -3.10 11.98 17.11
CA THR A 119 -1.64 12.11 17.17
C THR A 119 -1.06 10.81 17.70
N GLU A 120 -0.82 9.86 16.81
CA GLU A 120 -0.30 8.53 17.12
C GLU A 120 0.50 7.98 15.92
N LYS A 121 1.45 7.10 16.22
CA LYS A 121 2.16 6.32 15.22
C LYS A 121 1.49 4.96 15.09
N VAL A 122 1.10 4.59 13.87
CA VAL A 122 0.34 3.36 13.61
C VAL A 122 1.16 2.38 12.77
N ASN A 123 1.16 1.11 13.16
CA ASN A 123 1.78 0.02 12.41
C ASN A 123 0.86 -1.19 12.34
N ILE A 124 0.51 -1.62 11.12
CA ILE A 124 -0.20 -2.86 10.85
C ILE A 124 0.82 -3.96 10.52
N PRO A 125 0.97 -4.99 11.38
CA PRO A 125 1.88 -6.11 11.15
C PRO A 125 1.45 -7.00 9.98
N PRO A 126 2.37 -7.77 9.36
CA PRO A 126 2.07 -8.54 8.15
C PRO A 126 0.93 -9.56 8.25
N LEU A 127 0.71 -10.14 9.43
CA LEU A 127 -0.28 -11.20 9.65
C LEU A 127 -1.71 -10.69 9.91
N LYS A 128 -1.92 -9.37 9.95
CA LYS A 128 -3.23 -8.74 10.15
C LYS A 128 -3.87 -8.29 8.83
N ALA A 129 -4.08 -9.24 7.91
CA ALA A 129 -4.60 -8.97 6.57
C ALA A 129 -6.05 -8.47 6.59
N PHE A 130 -6.56 -7.97 5.46
CA PHE A 130 -7.97 -7.59 5.29
C PHE A 130 -8.48 -6.50 6.26
N ILE A 131 -7.61 -5.61 6.73
CA ILE A 131 -8.03 -4.44 7.50
C ILE A 131 -8.52 -3.34 6.56
N THR A 132 -9.62 -2.70 6.94
CA THR A 132 -10.12 -1.47 6.31
C THR A 132 -10.14 -0.36 7.33
N ILE A 133 -9.50 0.77 7.03
CA ILE A 133 -9.60 2.01 7.82
C ILE A 133 -10.55 2.94 7.08
N GLU A 134 -11.63 3.34 7.73
CA GLU A 134 -12.65 4.22 7.15
C GLU A 134 -12.84 5.45 8.04
N GLY A 135 -12.41 6.61 7.57
CA GLY A 135 -12.62 7.88 8.25
C GLY A 135 -14.02 8.45 8.01
N ALA A 136 -14.40 9.46 8.82
CA ALA A 136 -15.65 10.21 8.66
C ALA A 136 -15.62 11.25 7.51
N GLY A 137 -14.49 11.33 6.79
CA GLY A 137 -14.19 12.38 5.81
C GLY A 137 -12.70 12.73 5.90
N ALA A 138 -12.01 12.86 4.77
CA ALA A 138 -10.57 13.12 4.81
C ALA A 138 -10.23 14.50 5.39
N ASP A 139 -11.13 15.46 5.29
CA ASP A 139 -11.08 16.77 5.95
C ASP A 139 -11.35 16.71 7.46
N LYS A 140 -11.98 15.63 7.94
CA LYS A 140 -12.47 15.51 9.33
C LYS A 140 -11.66 14.53 10.17
N THR A 141 -11.08 13.51 9.56
CA THR A 141 -10.33 12.46 10.25
C THR A 141 -8.88 12.49 9.81
N ILE A 142 -7.98 12.85 10.73
CA ILE A 142 -6.55 13.05 10.48
C ILE A 142 -5.75 12.20 11.46
N VAL A 143 -4.87 11.35 10.94
CA VAL A 143 -3.83 10.66 11.71
C VAL A 143 -2.51 11.36 11.45
N GLN A 144 -1.80 11.73 12.51
CA GLN A 144 -0.56 12.48 12.38
C GLN A 144 0.54 12.05 13.34
N TRP A 145 1.78 12.11 12.87
CA TRP A 145 2.99 11.91 13.66
C TRP A 145 4.15 12.73 13.06
N GLY A 146 5.26 12.87 13.77
CA GLY A 146 6.32 13.83 13.42
C GLY A 146 7.73 13.25 13.31
N ASP A 147 7.85 11.96 12.99
CA ASP A 147 9.17 11.33 12.87
C ASP A 147 9.85 11.70 11.54
N THR A 148 11.16 11.88 11.60
CA THR A 148 12.05 11.99 10.45
C THR A 148 12.97 10.77 10.39
N ALA A 149 13.69 10.57 9.29
CA ALA A 149 14.71 9.54 9.19
C ALA A 149 15.80 9.65 10.28
N GLN A 150 16.07 10.85 10.78
CA GLN A 150 17.01 11.11 11.88
C GLN A 150 16.43 10.90 13.28
N THR A 151 15.12 10.77 13.43
CA THR A 151 14.52 10.57 14.76
C THR A 151 15.18 9.34 15.42
N PRO A 152 15.65 9.44 16.68
CA PRO A 152 16.23 8.30 17.38
C PRO A 152 15.20 7.19 17.59
N GLY A 153 15.54 5.99 17.16
CA GLY A 153 14.80 4.76 17.44
C GLY A 153 15.10 4.21 18.83
N ALA A 154 14.51 3.05 19.14
CA ALA A 154 14.54 2.46 20.48
C ALA A 154 15.95 2.17 21.05
N ARG A 155 16.98 2.01 20.21
CA ARG A 155 18.37 1.78 20.65
C ARG A 155 19.28 2.98 20.30
N GLY A 156 18.68 4.15 20.06
CA GLY A 156 19.40 5.40 19.72
C GLY A 156 19.82 5.53 18.25
N GLN A 157 19.68 4.47 17.44
CA GLN A 157 19.96 4.54 16.00
C GLN A 157 18.88 5.35 15.26
N PRO A 158 19.21 6.06 14.18
CA PRO A 158 18.20 6.72 13.35
C PRO A 158 17.14 5.74 12.84
N LEU A 159 15.87 6.16 12.85
CA LEU A 159 14.77 5.35 12.31
C LEU A 159 14.94 5.03 10.81
N GLY A 160 15.65 5.91 10.09
CA GLY A 160 15.70 5.90 8.64
C GLY A 160 14.34 6.25 8.02
N THR A 161 14.32 6.44 6.70
CA THR A 161 13.08 6.77 5.98
C THR A 161 11.98 5.74 6.25
N TYR A 162 12.32 4.45 6.20
CA TYR A 162 11.37 3.35 6.42
C TYR A 162 10.67 3.42 7.79
N GLY A 163 11.42 3.76 8.83
CA GLY A 163 10.93 3.85 10.20
C GLY A 163 10.21 5.16 10.52
N SER A 164 10.34 6.20 9.68
CA SER A 164 9.74 7.52 9.90
C SER A 164 8.23 7.59 9.65
N ALA A 165 7.63 6.54 9.06
CA ALA A 165 6.22 6.53 8.67
C ALA A 165 5.28 6.80 9.85
N THR A 166 4.39 7.79 9.70
CA THR A 166 3.27 8.04 10.63
C THR A 166 2.33 6.84 10.66
N PHE A 167 1.99 6.33 9.48
CA PHE A 167 1.14 5.15 9.33
C PHE A 167 1.84 4.12 8.42
N ALA A 168 2.17 2.97 8.99
CA ALA A 168 2.87 1.89 8.30
C ALA A 168 1.97 0.67 8.14
N VAL A 169 1.80 0.21 6.90
CA VAL A 169 1.04 -1.00 6.58
C VAL A 169 1.97 -2.04 5.98
N ASN A 170 2.00 -3.23 6.57
CA ASN A 170 2.80 -4.35 6.09
C ASN A 170 1.94 -5.58 5.73
N SER A 171 0.61 -5.41 5.64
CA SER A 171 -0.35 -6.50 5.51
C SER A 171 -1.22 -6.39 4.25
N PRO A 172 -1.50 -7.50 3.53
CA PRO A 172 -2.17 -7.46 2.24
C PRO A 172 -3.68 -7.22 2.36
N TYR A 173 -4.30 -6.87 1.23
CA TYR A 173 -5.74 -6.60 1.12
C TYR A 173 -6.24 -5.40 1.95
N PHE A 174 -5.31 -4.49 2.28
CA PHE A 174 -5.58 -3.28 3.04
C PHE A 174 -6.46 -2.32 2.24
N ILE A 175 -7.39 -1.66 2.92
CA ILE A 175 -8.18 -0.56 2.33
C ILE A 175 -8.13 0.64 3.26
N ALA A 176 -7.93 1.84 2.71
CA ALA A 176 -8.20 3.09 3.40
C ALA A 176 -9.23 3.92 2.65
N LYS A 177 -10.13 4.56 3.38
CA LYS A 177 -11.17 5.43 2.83
C LYS A 177 -11.32 6.71 3.65
N HIS A 178 -11.47 7.84 2.97
CA HIS A 178 -11.93 9.10 3.55
C HIS A 178 -11.18 9.52 4.83
N ILE A 179 -9.84 9.41 4.80
CA ILE A 179 -8.97 9.70 5.93
C ILE A 179 -7.69 10.39 5.46
N THR A 180 -7.16 11.29 6.28
CA THR A 180 -5.86 11.95 6.06
C THR A 180 -4.75 11.28 6.88
N PHE A 181 -3.63 11.01 6.22
CA PHE A 181 -2.38 10.62 6.85
C PHE A 181 -1.38 11.77 6.71
N LYS A 182 -0.81 12.23 7.82
CA LYS A 182 0.05 13.41 7.84
C LYS A 182 1.35 13.16 8.60
N ASN A 183 2.48 13.49 7.98
CA ASN A 183 3.70 13.71 8.74
C ASN A 183 3.82 15.21 9.08
N THR A 184 4.03 15.55 10.34
CA THR A 184 4.10 16.94 10.84
C THR A 184 5.52 17.51 10.86
N ALA A 185 6.53 16.76 10.42
CA ALA A 185 7.88 17.26 10.29
C ALA A 185 7.92 18.51 9.38
N PRO A 186 8.70 19.54 9.75
CA PRO A 186 8.78 20.76 8.95
C PRO A 186 9.45 20.50 7.60
N ILE A 187 9.15 21.36 6.62
CA ILE A 187 9.83 21.33 5.32
C ILE A 187 11.34 21.54 5.57
N PRO A 188 12.20 20.63 5.08
CA PRO A 188 13.63 20.74 5.30
C PRO A 188 14.23 21.91 4.52
N ALA A 189 15.27 22.52 5.09
CA ALA A 189 16.13 23.44 4.35
C ALA A 189 16.85 22.69 3.21
N PRO A 190 17.15 23.35 2.08
CA PRO A 190 17.92 22.73 0.99
C PRO A 190 19.22 22.10 1.49
N GLY A 191 19.48 20.84 1.11
CA GLY A 191 20.68 20.10 1.51
C GLY A 191 20.65 19.49 2.92
N ALA A 192 19.55 19.62 3.67
CA ALA A 192 19.44 18.99 4.98
C ALA A 192 19.46 17.46 4.87
N ILE A 193 20.38 16.84 5.61
CA ILE A 193 20.51 15.37 5.65
C ILE A 193 19.49 14.80 6.63
N GLY A 194 18.89 13.66 6.28
CA GLY A 194 18.09 12.85 7.22
C GLY A 194 16.72 13.42 7.58
N LYS A 195 16.19 14.32 6.75
CA LYS A 195 14.89 14.99 6.97
C LYS A 195 13.73 14.36 6.22
N GLN A 196 13.94 13.19 5.61
CA GLN A 196 12.86 12.38 5.03
C GLN A 196 11.81 12.09 6.11
N ALA A 197 10.54 12.28 5.79
CA ALA A 197 9.47 12.25 6.78
C ALA A 197 8.18 11.66 6.17
N VAL A 198 8.02 10.35 6.32
CA VAL A 198 6.96 9.59 5.67
C VAL A 198 5.61 9.79 6.38
N ALA A 199 4.58 10.20 5.63
CA ALA A 199 3.21 10.28 6.13
C ALA A 199 2.55 8.90 6.08
N PHE A 200 2.76 8.15 5.01
CA PHE A 200 2.18 6.82 4.86
C PHE A 200 3.14 5.88 4.13
N ARG A 201 3.25 4.65 4.63
CA ARG A 201 4.01 3.57 3.99
C ARG A 201 3.14 2.35 3.77
N ILE A 202 3.16 1.79 2.56
CA ILE A 202 2.54 0.50 2.24
C ILE A 202 3.59 -0.48 1.70
N SER A 203 3.70 -1.61 2.40
CA SER A 203 4.63 -2.72 2.15
C SER A 203 3.85 -4.03 2.05
N ALA A 204 2.87 -4.13 1.14
CA ALA A 204 2.04 -5.32 1.01
C ALA A 204 1.23 -5.34 -0.29
N ASP A 205 0.79 -6.51 -0.74
CA ASP A 205 0.07 -6.60 -2.00
C ASP A 205 -1.45 -6.33 -1.89
N THR A 206 -2.05 -5.87 -2.99
CA THR A 206 -3.50 -5.65 -3.16
C THR A 206 -4.06 -4.61 -2.17
N ALA A 207 -3.52 -3.39 -2.18
CA ALA A 207 -4.04 -2.29 -1.36
C ALA A 207 -4.90 -1.32 -2.18
N THR A 208 -5.88 -0.68 -1.53
CA THR A 208 -6.73 0.32 -2.17
C THR A 208 -6.95 1.53 -1.28
N PHE A 209 -6.87 2.72 -1.87
CA PHE A 209 -7.04 4.01 -1.21
C PHE A 209 -8.12 4.79 -1.96
N VAL A 210 -9.15 5.26 -1.27
CA VAL A 210 -10.28 5.98 -1.89
C VAL A 210 -10.59 7.25 -1.12
N GLY A 211 -10.48 8.41 -1.77
CA GLY A 211 -10.76 9.69 -1.12
C GLY A 211 -9.83 9.99 0.05
N CYS A 212 -8.60 9.48 0.03
CA CYS A 212 -7.61 9.70 1.08
C CYS A 212 -6.76 10.93 0.81
N ARG A 213 -6.15 11.50 1.86
CA ARG A 213 -5.13 12.55 1.72
C ARG A 213 -3.82 12.09 2.35
N PHE A 214 -2.70 12.39 1.70
CA PHE A 214 -1.35 12.10 2.18
C PHE A 214 -0.58 13.40 2.21
N LEU A 215 -0.22 13.87 3.41
CA LEU A 215 0.33 15.21 3.61
C LEU A 215 1.71 15.13 4.28
N GLY A 216 2.72 15.72 3.65
CA GLY A 216 4.06 15.77 4.21
C GLY A 216 4.95 16.75 3.45
N ALA A 217 6.26 16.55 3.58
CA ALA A 217 7.27 17.30 2.84
C ALA A 217 8.08 16.33 1.98
N GLN A 218 9.33 16.06 2.35
CA GLN A 218 10.16 15.07 1.68
C GLN A 218 9.70 13.65 2.03
N ASP A 219 9.60 12.77 1.03
CA ASP A 219 9.28 11.35 1.17
C ASP A 219 7.86 11.08 1.73
N THR A 220 6.85 11.85 1.31
CA THR A 220 5.49 11.81 1.89
C THR A 220 4.82 10.44 1.80
N LEU A 221 4.69 9.87 0.60
CA LEU A 221 4.06 8.57 0.34
C LEU A 221 5.13 7.55 -0.07
N TYR A 222 5.45 6.64 0.86
CA TYR A 222 6.35 5.52 0.64
C TYR A 222 5.55 4.33 0.10
N ASP A 223 5.42 4.30 -1.22
CA ASP A 223 4.77 3.26 -2.00
C ASP A 223 5.69 2.05 -2.24
N HIS A 224 6.02 1.35 -1.15
CA HIS A 224 7.21 0.50 -1.05
C HIS A 224 7.23 -0.68 -2.04
N PHE A 225 6.27 -1.59 -1.93
CA PHE A 225 6.14 -2.74 -2.82
C PHE A 225 4.72 -3.32 -2.74
N GLY A 226 4.28 -3.95 -3.83
CA GLY A 226 2.94 -4.53 -3.95
C GLY A 226 2.19 -3.96 -5.15
N ARG A 227 0.92 -4.33 -5.29
CA ARG A 227 -0.02 -3.73 -6.27
C ARG A 227 -1.00 -2.84 -5.53
N HIS A 228 -1.01 -1.54 -5.85
CA HIS A 228 -1.87 -0.58 -5.16
C HIS A 228 -2.70 0.23 -6.14
N TYR A 229 -3.86 0.64 -5.67
CA TYR A 229 -4.77 1.49 -6.42
C TYR A 229 -5.19 2.67 -5.57
N TYR A 230 -4.95 3.87 -6.08
CA TYR A 230 -5.30 5.14 -5.45
C TYR A 230 -6.36 5.79 -6.32
N LYS A 231 -7.53 6.05 -5.73
CA LYS A 231 -8.66 6.68 -6.42
C LYS A 231 -9.11 7.92 -5.68
N ASP A 232 -9.29 9.04 -6.39
CA ASP A 232 -9.78 10.29 -5.82
C ASP A 232 -8.92 10.75 -4.62
N CYS A 233 -7.62 10.46 -4.66
CA CYS A 233 -6.69 10.74 -3.57
C CYS A 233 -5.94 12.05 -3.79
N TYR A 234 -5.64 12.76 -2.71
CA TYR A 234 -4.79 13.96 -2.73
C TYR A 234 -3.44 13.65 -2.08
N ILE A 235 -2.35 13.98 -2.74
CA ILE A 235 -0.99 13.74 -2.24
C ILE A 235 -0.22 15.06 -2.32
N GLU A 236 0.37 15.48 -1.22
CA GLU A 236 1.12 16.74 -1.08
C GLU A 236 2.49 16.48 -0.47
N GLY A 237 3.54 16.99 -1.12
CA GLY A 237 4.89 17.01 -0.58
C GLY A 237 5.86 17.79 -1.46
N SER A 238 7.15 17.68 -1.17
CA SER A 238 8.22 18.40 -1.86
C SER A 238 9.12 17.46 -2.68
N VAL A 239 10.18 16.93 -2.08
CA VAL A 239 11.15 16.03 -2.74
C VAL A 239 10.68 14.59 -2.61
N ASP A 240 10.70 13.84 -3.71
CA ASP A 240 10.36 12.41 -3.77
C ASP A 240 9.06 12.05 -3.03
N PHE A 241 8.06 12.92 -3.12
CA PHE A 241 6.86 12.84 -2.28
C PHE A 241 5.97 11.63 -2.59
N ILE A 242 6.17 10.96 -3.73
CA ILE A 242 5.69 9.61 -4.02
C ILE A 242 6.91 8.80 -4.50
N PHE A 243 7.24 7.72 -3.82
CA PHE A 243 8.42 6.92 -4.12
C PHE A 243 8.31 5.49 -3.62
N GLY A 244 9.12 4.60 -4.19
CA GLY A 244 9.15 3.17 -3.85
C GLY A 244 9.22 2.30 -5.10
N ASN A 245 8.87 1.02 -4.96
CA ASN A 245 8.98 0.00 -6.00
C ASN A 245 7.66 -0.78 -6.22
N ALA A 246 6.53 -0.21 -5.79
CA ALA A 246 5.21 -0.80 -6.04
C ALA A 246 4.74 -0.62 -7.50
N LEU A 247 3.84 -1.50 -7.92
CA LEU A 247 3.08 -1.38 -9.17
C LEU A 247 1.75 -0.72 -8.86
N SER A 248 1.69 0.60 -9.04
CA SER A 248 0.56 1.41 -8.59
C SER A 248 -0.17 2.11 -9.72
N LEU A 249 -1.49 2.22 -9.59
CA LEU A 249 -2.35 3.04 -10.43
C LEU A 249 -2.91 4.18 -9.59
N PHE A 250 -2.78 5.42 -10.08
CA PHE A 250 -3.35 6.62 -9.52
C PHE A 250 -4.42 7.14 -10.49
N GLU A 251 -5.66 7.25 -10.01
CA GLU A 251 -6.85 7.73 -10.74
C GLU A 251 -7.51 8.91 -10.02
#